data_AF-A0A2V9ZSW1-F1
#
_entry.id   AF-A0A2V9ZSW1-F1
#
_cell.length_a   1.000
_cell.length_b   1.000
_cell.length_c   1.000
_cell.angle_alpha   90.00
_cell.angle_beta   90.00
_cell.angle_gamma   90.00
#
_symmetry.space_group_name_H-M   'P 1'
#
loop_
_entity.id
_entity.type
_entity.pdbx_description
1 polymer ?
#
loop_
_entity_poly.entity_id
_entity_poly.type
_entity_poly.pdbx_seq_one_letter_code
_entity_poly.pdbx_strand_id
1 'polypeptide(L)'
;MWREADRFYREALVIENKLSPNGVEITKTLNNLGLSAWRRGNLDRAEEYYRQTLTIQQKLVPGSLDVAMSLNNLRSGRLGAW
;
A
#
# COMPACT_ATOMS: atom_id res chain seq x y z
N MET A 1 14.62 -7.65 10.72
CA MET A 1 13.51 -8.29 9.99
C MET A 1 12.51 -7.27 9.42
N TRP A 2 11.59 -6.64 10.17
CA TRP A 2 10.60 -5.70 9.55
C TRP A 2 11.18 -4.38 8.99
N ARG A 3 12.25 -3.85 9.58
CA ARG A 3 12.90 -2.61 9.10
C ARG A 3 13.65 -2.80 7.78
N GLU A 4 14.20 -3.99 7.53
CA GLU A 4 14.87 -4.30 6.27
C GLU A 4 13.85 -4.47 5.15
N ALA A 5 12.73 -5.14 5.42
CA ALA A 5 11.62 -5.25 4.47
C ALA A 5 11.11 -3.88 4.02
N ASP A 6 10.92 -2.95 4.96
CA ASP A 6 10.56 -1.56 4.65
C ASP A 6 11.58 -0.84 3.77
N ARG A 7 12.87 -1.10 3.97
CA ARG A 7 13.93 -0.52 3.14
C ARG A 7 13.84 -1.05 1.71
N PHE A 8 13.74 -2.37 1.55
CA PHE A 8 13.61 -3.00 0.24
C PHE A 8 12.34 -2.55 -0.49
N TYR A 9 11.21 -2.42 0.20
CA TYR A 9 9.98 -1.92 -0.42
C TYR A 9 10.09 -0.45 -0.84
N ARG A 10 10.78 0.41 -0.08
CA ARG A 10 11.02 1.81 -0.49
C ARG A 10 11.95 1.91 -1.69
N GLU A 11 13.01 1.09 -1.74
CA GLU A 11 13.91 1.03 -2.88
C GLU A 11 13.17 0.52 -4.14
N ALA A 12 12.36 -0.53 -4.00
CA ALA A 12 11.50 -1.03 -5.08
C ALA A 12 10.54 0.06 -5.58
N LEU A 13 9.88 0.80 -4.68
CA LEU A 13 8.96 1.88 -5.04
C LEU A 13 9.64 2.96 -5.90
N VAL A 14 10.88 3.33 -5.57
CA VAL A 14 11.64 4.34 -6.34
C VAL A 14 12.00 3.83 -7.74
N ILE A 15 12.36 2.55 -7.87
CA ILE A 15 12.71 1.92 -9.15
C ILE A 15 11.45 1.75 -10.00
N GLU A 16 10.39 1.20 -9.43
CA GLU A 16 9.10 1.00 -10.11
C GLU A 16 8.52 2.34 -10.60
N ASN A 17 8.58 3.39 -9.79
CA ASN A 17 8.09 4.73 -10.18
C ASN A 17 8.93 5.37 -11.30
N LYS A 18 10.21 4.99 -11.44
CA LYS A 18 11.06 5.42 -12.56
C LYS A 18 10.80 4.62 -13.84
N LEU A 19 10.54 3.32 -13.72
CA LEU A 19 10.36 2.42 -14.86
C LEU A 19 8.94 2.47 -15.43
N SER A 20 7.94 2.58 -14.56
CA SER A 20 6.52 2.66 -14.93
C SER A 20 5.77 3.47 -13.88
N PRO A 21 5.75 4.81 -14.00
CA PRO A 21 4.99 5.65 -13.10
C PRO A 21 3.52 5.24 -13.16
N ASN A 22 2.98 4.83 -12.01
CA ASN A 22 1.66 4.21 -11.87
C ASN A 22 1.55 2.81 -12.49
N GLY A 23 2.57 1.96 -12.40
CA GLY A 23 2.42 0.53 -12.70
C GLY A 23 1.60 -0.21 -11.62
N VAL A 24 0.95 -1.31 -11.99
CA VAL A 24 0.26 -2.21 -11.03
C VAL A 24 1.23 -2.74 -9.96
N GLU A 25 2.51 -2.90 -10.28
CA GLU A 25 3.52 -3.37 -9.31
C GLU A 25 3.72 -2.42 -8.12
N ILE A 26 3.64 -1.11 -8.34
CA ILE A 26 3.71 -0.09 -7.27
C ILE A 26 2.62 -0.34 -6.22
N THR A 27 1.44 -0.80 -6.66
CA THR A 27 0.30 -1.07 -5.77
C THR A 27 0.55 -2.26 -4.83
N LYS A 28 1.26 -3.29 -5.29
CA LYS A 28 1.63 -4.44 -4.46
C LYS A 28 2.67 -4.04 -3.42
N THR A 29 3.67 -3.27 -3.83
CA THR A 29 4.72 -2.74 -2.94
C THR A 29 4.12 -1.86 -1.84
N LEU A 30 3.20 -0.96 -2.18
CA LEU A 30 2.48 -0.12 -1.21
C LEU A 30 1.59 -0.93 -0.27
N ASN A 31 0.88 -1.95 -0.76
CA ASN A 31 0.09 -2.82 0.11
C ASN A 31 0.93 -3.56 1.15
N ASN A 32 2.12 -4.04 0.76
CA ASN A 32 3.02 -4.71 1.70
C ASN A 32 3.59 -3.75 2.75
N LEU A 33 3.91 -2.50 2.34
CA LEU A 33 4.29 -1.44 3.28
C LEU A 33 3.16 -1.09 4.25
N GLY A 34 1.92 -1.01 3.75
CA GLY A 34 0.71 -0.81 4.57
C GLY A 34 0.52 -1.90 5.61
N LEU A 35 0.64 -3.17 5.20
CA LEU A 35 0.52 -4.32 6.10
C LEU A 35 1.66 -4.35 7.14
N SER A 36 2.89 -4.06 6.71
CA SER A 36 4.04 -3.95 7.60
C SER A 36 3.85 -2.84 8.65
N ALA A 37 3.34 -1.67 8.24
CA ALA A 37 3.05 -0.56 9.15
C ALA A 37 1.93 -0.91 10.14
N TRP A 38 0.85 -1.55 9.66
CA TRP A 38 -0.26 -2.02 10.48
C TRP A 38 0.20 -3.03 11.54
N ARG A 39 1.03 -4.01 11.16
CA ARG A 39 1.62 -4.99 12.09
C ARG A 39 2.55 -4.37 13.14
N ARG A 40 3.08 -3.18 12.87
CA ARG A 40 3.90 -2.41 13.83
C ARG A 40 3.08 -1.45 14.68
N GLY A 41 1.76 -1.46 14.56
CA GLY A 41 0.86 -0.53 15.26
C GLY A 41 0.89 0.90 14.71
N ASN A 42 1.59 1.14 13.61
CA ASN A 42 1.63 2.46 12.98
C ASN A 42 0.47 2.57 11.98
N LEU A 43 -0.73 2.78 12.52
CA LEU A 43 -1.97 2.83 11.75
C LEU A 43 -2.00 4.01 10.77
N ASP A 44 -1.45 5.17 11.15
CA ASP A 44 -1.39 6.35 10.29
C ASP A 44 -0.60 6.09 9.01
N ARG A 45 0.61 5.49 9.14
CA ARG A 45 1.41 5.09 7.99
C ARG A 45 0.72 4.02 7.16
N ALA A 46 0.03 3.08 7.80
CA ALA A 46 -0.70 2.03 7.09
C ALA A 46 -1.82 2.62 6.23
N GLU A 47 -2.62 3.53 6.79
CA GLU A 47 -3.67 4.24 6.07
C GLU A 47 -3.11 5.03 4.88
N GLU A 48 -2.00 5.74 5.08
CA GLU A 48 -1.35 6.50 4.02
C GLU A 48 -0.94 5.61 2.84
N TYR A 49 -0.31 4.47 3.10
CA TYR A 49 0.07 3.52 2.04
C TYR A 49 -1.15 2.94 1.32
N TYR A 50 -2.18 2.52 2.06
CA TYR A 50 -3.39 1.96 1.43
C TYR A 50 -4.16 3.01 0.61
N ARG A 51 -4.15 4.28 1.00
CA ARG A 51 -4.73 5.39 0.20
C ARG A 51 -3.95 5.60 -1.10
N GLN A 52 -2.63 5.53 -1.05
CA GLN A 52 -1.80 5.63 -2.26
C GLN A 52 -2.07 4.46 -3.20
N THR A 53 -2.15 3.22 -2.67
CA THR A 53 -2.54 2.04 -3.44
C THR A 53 -3.88 2.25 -4.14
N LEU A 54 -4.90 2.68 -3.39
CA LEU A 54 -6.25 2.89 -3.91
C LEU A 54 -6.27 3.94 -5.04
N THR A 55 -5.55 5.05 -4.87
CA THR A 55 -5.46 6.12 -5.86
C THR A 55 -4.89 5.63 -7.19
N ILE A 56 -3.86 4.78 -7.13
CA ILE A 56 -3.22 4.22 -8.32
C ILE A 56 -4.14 3.18 -8.97
N GLN A 57 -4.73 2.27 -8.19
CA GLN A 57 -5.62 1.24 -8.71
C GLN A 57 -6.89 1.82 -9.35
N GLN A 58 -7.47 2.88 -8.76
CA GLN A 58 -8.61 3.58 -9.35
C GLN A 58 -8.28 4.23 -10.71
N LYS A 59 -7.04 4.68 -10.91
CA LYS A 59 -6.60 5.27 -12.19
C LYS A 59 -6.30 4.21 -13.25
N LEU A 60 -5.75 3.07 -12.85
CA LEU A 60 -5.30 2.04 -13.79
C LEU A 60 -6.40 1.03 -14.14
N VAL A 61 -7.08 0.51 -13.13
CA VAL A 61 -8.04 -0.58 -13.28
C VAL A 61 -9.23 -0.30 -12.36
N PRO A 62 -10.05 0.73 -12.68
CA PRO A 62 -11.23 1.04 -11.88
C PRO A 62 -12.16 -0.19 -11.81
N GLY A 63 -12.68 -0.48 -10.61
CA GLY A 63 -13.60 -1.59 -10.38
C GLY A 63 -12.96 -2.97 -10.28
N SER A 64 -11.63 -3.07 -10.19
CA SER A 64 -10.95 -4.35 -9.99
C SER A 64 -11.11 -4.92 -8.57
N LEU A 65 -10.89 -6.22 -8.42
CA LEU A 65 -10.79 -6.89 -7.11
C LEU A 65 -9.72 -6.25 -6.22
N ASP A 66 -8.66 -5.70 -6.82
CA ASP A 66 -7.60 -5.02 -6.08
C ASP A 66 -8.07 -3.73 -5.41
N VAL A 67 -8.94 -2.96 -6.09
CA VAL A 67 -9.60 -1.78 -5.50
C VAL A 67 -10.44 -2.20 -4.29
N ALA A 68 -11.18 -3.31 -4.39
CA ALA A 68 -11.99 -3.84 -3.29
C ALA A 68 -11.12 -4.28 -2.08
N MET A 69 -9.97 -4.91 -2.33
CA MET A 69 -9.03 -5.27 -1.27
C MET A 69 -8.45 -4.04 -0.56
N SER A 70 -8.05 -3.01 -1.32
CA SER A 70 -7.54 -1.76 -0.74
C SER A 70 -8.57 -1.06 0.14
N LEU A 71 -9.85 -1.04 -0.27
CA LEU A 71 -10.95 -0.50 0.53
C LEU A 71 -11.18 -1.31 1.82
N ASN A 72 -11.12 -2.64 1.76
CA ASN A 72 -11.21 -3.50 2.94
C ASN A 72 -10.05 -3.25 3.92
N ASN A 73 -8.83 -3.08 3.43
CA ASN A 73 -7.67 -2.79 4.25
C ASN A 73 -7.76 -1.42 4.94
N LEU A 74 -8.28 -0.40 4.25
CA LEU A 74 -8.56 0.92 4.84
C LEU A 74 -9.61 0.84 5.95
N ARG A 75 -10.68 0.05 5.74
CA ARG A 75 -11.69 -0.18 6.77
C ARG A 75 -11.11 -0.86 8.01
N SER A 76 -10.27 -1.88 7.81
CA SER A 76 -9.62 -2.60 8.91
C SER A 76 -8.59 -1.74 9.66
N GLY A 77 -7.87 -0.87 8.96
CA GLY A 77 -6.96 0.11 9.58
C GLY A 77 -7.69 1.08 10.51
N ARG A 78 -8.91 1.49 10.16
CA ARG A 78 -9.78 2.33 11.00
C ARG A 78 -10.42 1.61 12.19
N LEU A 79 -10.68 0.30 12.07
CA LEU A 79 -11.34 -0.48 13.13
C LEU A 79 -10.39 -0.89 14.27
N GLY A 80 -9.08 -0.89 14.04
CA GLY A 80 -8.07 -1.17 15.07
C GLY A 80 -7.71 0.01 15.98
N ALA A 81 -8.48 1.10 15.94
CA ALA A 81 -8.22 2.35 16.67
C ALA A 81 -8.97 2.48 18.02
N TRP A 82 -9.38 1.36 18.64
CA TRP A 82 -10.06 1.32 19.94
C TRP A 82 -9.30 0.48 20.94
#